data_AF-A0A9X8H3E5-F1
#
_entry.id   AF-A0A9X8H3E5-F1
#
_cell.length_a   1.000
_cell.length_b   1.000
_cell.length_c   1.000
_cell.angle_alpha   90.00
_cell.angle_beta   90.00
_cell.angle_gamma   90.00
#
_symmetry.space_group_name_H-M   'P 1'
#
loop_
_entity.id
_entity.type
_entity.pdbx_description
1 polymer ?
#
loop_
_entity_poly.entity_id
_entity_poly.type
_entity_poly.pdbx_seq_one_letter_code
_entity_poly.pdbx_strand_id
1 'polypeptide(L)'
;MPPSPPLPSSPISLRLQAPKRESCSIKSLESPHTASSTSSDGSDAPSPKSESFHERMQGMVQHALSTYSAEAAAISKMAWKVSLATLCRTLLPAITAGFLGHLGSKELAASALANIWVSALQIFIYGFSVSLCTLCGQAYGARNYELVGIWFQLGVVTLSVISIAMGLSFLYVGPMLAMLSSDAETLALATVFCRYSVLSVWPQCVNCAL
;
A
#
# COMPACT_ATOMS: atom_id res chain seq x y z
N MET A 1 -12.00 -58.65 -8.20
CA MET A 1 -11.24 -57.51 -7.67
C MET A 1 -10.18 -57.10 -8.68
N PRO A 2 -10.41 -56.05 -9.48
CA PRO A 2 -9.33 -55.24 -10.03
C PRO A 2 -9.12 -53.97 -9.17
N PRO A 3 -7.87 -53.48 -9.12
CA PRO A 3 -7.35 -52.62 -8.06
C PRO A 3 -7.78 -51.15 -8.17
N SER A 4 -7.88 -50.51 -7.00
CA SER A 4 -8.09 -49.08 -6.79
C SER A 4 -7.07 -48.21 -7.53
N PRO A 5 -7.48 -47.09 -8.17
CA PRO A 5 -6.57 -46.17 -8.81
C PRO A 5 -5.67 -45.47 -7.76
N PRO A 6 -4.36 -45.35 -8.01
CA PRO A 6 -3.44 -44.70 -7.09
C PRO A 6 -3.66 -43.19 -7.04
N LEU A 7 -3.65 -42.65 -5.81
CA LEU A 7 -3.56 -41.22 -5.51
C LEU A 7 -2.37 -40.59 -6.26
N PRO A 8 -2.55 -39.46 -6.95
CA PRO A 8 -1.41 -38.64 -7.36
C PRO A 8 -0.86 -37.95 -6.11
N SER A 9 0.16 -38.58 -5.54
CA SER A 9 1.20 -37.96 -4.75
C SER A 9 1.68 -36.68 -5.43
N SER A 10 1.47 -35.56 -4.76
CA SER A 10 2.07 -34.27 -5.06
C SER A 10 3.56 -34.40 -5.37
N PRO A 11 4.04 -33.89 -6.51
CA PRO A 11 5.40 -33.40 -6.62
C PRO A 11 5.38 -31.89 -6.38
N ILE A 12 5.74 -31.52 -5.16
CA ILE A 12 6.46 -30.28 -4.88
C ILE A 12 7.71 -30.32 -5.77
N SER A 13 7.65 -29.71 -6.95
CA SER A 13 8.80 -29.26 -7.72
C SER A 13 8.36 -28.37 -8.87
N LEU A 14 8.79 -27.11 -8.81
CA LEU A 14 9.09 -26.25 -9.95
C LEU A 14 7.94 -25.92 -10.93
N ARG A 15 6.98 -25.14 -10.46
CA ARG A 15 6.57 -23.94 -11.22
C ARG A 15 6.84 -22.69 -10.39
N LEU A 16 8.12 -22.55 -10.03
CA LEU A 16 8.77 -21.25 -9.91
C LEU A 16 8.88 -20.68 -11.33
N GLN A 17 7.74 -20.34 -11.92
CA GLN A 17 7.70 -19.50 -13.11
C GLN A 17 8.02 -18.10 -12.62
N ALA A 18 9.32 -17.86 -12.39
CA ALA A 18 9.85 -16.55 -12.13
C ALA A 18 9.29 -15.57 -13.18
N PRO A 19 8.91 -14.34 -12.80
CA PRO A 19 8.57 -13.32 -13.77
C PRO A 19 9.78 -13.17 -14.70
N LYS A 20 9.52 -13.38 -15.99
CA LYS A 20 10.45 -13.10 -17.08
C LYS A 20 10.81 -11.62 -16.96
N ARG A 21 11.91 -11.34 -16.25
CA ARG A 21 12.60 -10.05 -16.30
C ARG A 21 12.91 -9.84 -17.78
N GLU A 22 12.12 -9.01 -18.44
CA GLU A 22 12.51 -8.39 -19.69
C GLU A 22 13.68 -7.45 -19.38
N SER A 23 14.86 -8.07 -19.28
CA SER A 23 16.15 -7.42 -19.33
C SER A 23 16.38 -7.00 -20.78
N CYS A 24 15.70 -5.94 -21.22
CA CYS A 24 15.98 -5.31 -22.50
C CYS A 24 15.67 -3.81 -22.46
N SER A 25 16.41 -3.07 -21.62
CA SER A 25 16.94 -1.74 -21.96
C SER A 25 17.88 -1.23 -20.86
N ILE A 26 18.91 -2.02 -20.55
CA ILE A 26 20.15 -1.50 -19.93
C ILE A 26 21.27 -2.03 -20.82
N LYS A 27 21.39 -1.47 -22.02
CA LYS A 27 22.51 -1.73 -22.93
C LYS A 27 23.12 -0.41 -23.40
N SER A 28 23.63 0.35 -22.45
CA SER A 28 24.47 1.53 -22.73
C SER A 28 25.57 1.77 -21.68
N LEU A 29 25.94 0.74 -20.92
CA LEU A 29 27.11 0.78 -20.03
C LEU A 29 28.01 -0.41 -20.36
N GLU A 30 28.61 -0.36 -21.55
CA GLU A 30 29.82 -1.15 -21.82
C GLU A 30 30.81 -0.27 -22.57
N SER A 31 31.89 0.05 -21.85
CA SER A 31 33.10 0.69 -22.34
C SER A 31 33.81 -0.23 -23.34
N PRO A 32 34.32 0.28 -24.48
CA PRO A 32 35.24 -0.48 -25.31
C PRO A 32 36.67 0.08 -25.20
N HIS A 33 37.54 -0.67 -24.51
CA HIS A 33 38.98 -0.65 -24.76
C HIS A 33 39.39 -1.86 -25.63
N THR A 34 39.88 -1.54 -26.84
CA THR A 34 41.07 -2.13 -27.49
C THR A 34 40.93 -3.33 -28.46
N ALA A 35 41.53 -3.10 -29.64
CA ALA A 35 42.01 -4.01 -30.72
C ALA A 35 40.97 -4.55 -31.72
N SER A 36 41.17 -4.58 -33.04
CA SER A 36 42.23 -4.11 -33.96
C SER A 36 41.82 -4.46 -35.39
N SER A 37 41.93 -3.54 -36.35
CA SER A 37 42.41 -3.83 -37.73
C SER A 37 42.76 -2.52 -38.45
N THR A 38 44.04 -2.42 -38.81
CA THR A 38 44.67 -1.83 -40.01
C THR A 38 43.67 -1.46 -41.14
N SER A 39 43.79 -0.34 -41.87
CA SER A 39 45.00 0.23 -42.48
C SER A 39 44.73 1.60 -43.16
N SER A 40 45.77 2.43 -43.15
CA SER A 40 46.19 3.43 -44.17
C SER A 40 45.62 4.86 -44.17
N ASP A 41 46.55 5.75 -43.78
CA ASP A 41 47.04 6.93 -44.52
C ASP A 41 46.63 8.33 -44.04
N GLY A 42 47.65 9.18 -43.88
CA GLY A 42 47.52 10.64 -43.98
C GLY A 42 47.46 11.44 -42.68
N SER A 43 48.64 11.77 -42.15
CA SER A 43 49.12 13.10 -41.73
C SER A 43 48.18 14.16 -41.11
N ASP A 44 48.75 14.84 -40.11
CA ASP A 44 48.45 16.20 -39.58
C ASP A 44 47.45 16.37 -38.42
N ALA A 45 47.99 16.80 -37.27
CA ALA A 45 47.27 17.38 -36.13
C ALA A 45 46.71 18.77 -36.51
N PRO A 46 45.56 19.25 -35.98
CA PRO A 46 45.47 19.68 -34.57
C PRO A 46 44.09 19.43 -33.89
N SER A 47 44.06 19.57 -32.56
CA SER A 47 42.86 19.56 -31.68
C SER A 47 41.78 20.56 -32.13
N PRO A 48 40.52 20.12 -32.42
CA PRO A 48 39.33 20.56 -31.65
C PRO A 48 38.13 19.58 -31.77
N LYS A 49 37.94 18.64 -30.82
CA LYS A 49 36.74 17.75 -30.82
C LYS A 49 36.04 17.59 -29.46
N SER A 50 36.53 18.24 -28.40
CA SER A 50 35.95 18.17 -27.06
C SER A 50 34.75 19.09 -26.84
N GLU A 51 34.61 20.20 -27.61
CA GLU A 51 33.52 21.17 -27.42
C GLU A 51 32.14 20.63 -27.85
N SER A 52 32.02 19.94 -28.99
CA SER A 52 30.72 19.49 -29.50
C SER A 52 30.07 18.33 -28.70
N PHE A 53 30.88 17.48 -28.07
CA PHE A 53 30.38 16.40 -27.21
C PHE A 53 29.97 16.94 -25.84
N HIS A 54 30.71 17.91 -25.31
CA HIS A 54 30.31 18.62 -24.08
C HIS A 54 29.03 19.42 -24.28
N GLU A 55 28.84 20.11 -25.41
CA GLU A 55 27.59 20.83 -25.70
C GLU A 55 26.38 19.87 -25.81
N ARG A 56 26.54 18.72 -26.48
CA ARG A 56 25.47 17.70 -26.55
C ARG A 56 25.17 17.05 -25.19
N MET A 57 26.20 16.82 -24.37
CA MET A 57 26.03 16.27 -23.03
C MET A 57 25.39 17.31 -22.08
N GLN A 58 25.79 18.58 -22.17
CA GLN A 58 25.17 19.68 -21.45
C GLN A 58 23.71 19.88 -21.87
N GLY A 59 23.39 19.76 -23.16
CA GLY A 59 22.00 19.82 -23.65
C GLY A 59 21.09 18.73 -23.07
N MET A 60 21.58 17.48 -22.97
CA MET A 60 20.81 16.38 -22.36
C MET A 60 20.66 16.54 -20.84
N VAL A 61 21.71 17.00 -20.14
CA VAL A 61 21.66 17.27 -18.69
C VAL A 61 20.71 18.42 -18.39
N GLN A 62 20.74 19.49 -19.19
CA GLN A 62 19.84 20.64 -19.04
C GLN A 62 18.36 20.23 -19.21
N HIS A 63 18.07 19.38 -20.22
CA HIS A 63 16.74 18.82 -20.44
C HIS A 63 16.30 17.87 -19.32
N ALA A 64 17.22 17.04 -18.81
CA ALA A 64 16.93 16.14 -17.69
C ALA A 64 16.63 16.91 -16.39
N LEU A 65 17.38 17.97 -16.10
CA LEU A 65 17.15 18.84 -14.92
C LEU A 65 15.86 19.68 -15.05
N SER A 66 15.60 20.22 -16.25
CA SER A 66 14.36 20.92 -16.57
C SER A 66 13.13 20.01 -16.41
N THR A 67 13.20 18.78 -16.93
CA THR A 67 12.13 17.80 -16.78
C THR A 67 11.99 17.38 -15.32
N TYR A 68 13.10 17.11 -14.61
CA TYR A 68 13.09 16.70 -13.20
C TYR A 68 12.45 17.76 -12.28
N SER A 69 12.75 19.05 -12.49
CA SER A 69 12.17 20.13 -11.69
C SER A 69 10.68 20.37 -11.99
N ALA A 70 10.24 20.20 -13.25
CA ALA A 70 8.83 20.29 -13.62
C ALA A 70 8.01 19.11 -13.05
N GLU A 71 8.55 17.89 -13.14
CA GLU A 71 7.97 16.68 -12.54
C GLU A 71 7.92 16.80 -11.00
N ALA A 72 8.99 17.30 -10.36
CA ALA A 72 9.03 17.53 -8.93
C ALA A 72 8.01 18.58 -8.47
N ALA A 73 7.78 19.64 -9.26
CA ALA A 73 6.76 20.64 -8.99
C ALA A 73 5.33 20.07 -9.12
N ALA A 74 5.10 19.15 -10.06
CA ALA A 74 3.83 18.46 -10.19
C ALA A 74 3.56 17.52 -9.00
N ILE A 75 4.56 16.74 -8.60
CA ILE A 75 4.48 15.82 -7.46
C ILE A 75 4.27 16.62 -6.16
N SER A 76 4.99 17.73 -5.96
CA SER A 76 4.86 18.55 -4.75
C SER A 76 3.45 19.14 -4.60
N LYS A 77 2.81 19.52 -5.70
CA LYS A 77 1.43 20.03 -5.70
C LYS A 77 0.41 18.99 -5.28
N MET A 78 0.59 17.72 -5.67
CA MET A 78 -0.27 16.62 -5.25
C MET A 78 0.03 16.20 -3.81
N ALA A 79 1.31 16.16 -3.44
CA ALA A 79 1.76 15.84 -2.09
C ALA A 79 1.20 16.83 -1.06
N TRP A 80 1.16 18.13 -1.38
CA TRP A 80 0.54 19.12 -0.49
C TRP A 80 -0.91 18.76 -0.19
N LYS A 81 -1.74 18.49 -1.21
CA LYS A 81 -3.15 18.09 -0.97
C LYS A 81 -3.29 16.87 -0.06
N VAL A 82 -2.44 15.85 -0.23
CA VAL A 82 -2.45 14.63 0.59
C VAL A 82 -1.97 14.89 2.02
N SER A 83 -0.92 15.70 2.18
CA SER A 83 -0.41 16.10 3.51
C SER A 83 -1.47 16.87 4.29
N LEU A 84 -2.21 17.79 3.66
CA LEU A 84 -3.31 18.50 4.32
C LEU A 84 -4.37 17.53 4.83
N ALA A 85 -4.81 16.61 3.97
CA ALA A 85 -5.84 15.64 4.32
C ALA A 85 -5.38 14.74 5.49
N THR A 86 -4.12 14.29 5.45
CA THR A 86 -3.53 13.46 6.52
C THR A 86 -3.44 14.21 7.84
N LEU A 87 -3.03 15.48 7.82
CA LEU A 87 -2.97 16.33 9.00
C LEU A 87 -4.35 16.49 9.63
N CYS A 88 -5.38 16.85 8.84
CA CYS A 88 -6.75 16.95 9.34
C CYS A 88 -7.25 15.63 9.94
N ARG A 89 -6.92 14.51 9.31
CA ARG A 89 -7.37 13.18 9.75
C ARG A 89 -6.75 12.76 11.09
N THR A 90 -5.51 13.16 11.38
CA THR A 90 -4.84 12.87 12.65
C THR A 90 -5.19 13.88 13.74
N LEU A 91 -5.43 15.15 13.39
CA LEU A 91 -5.76 16.21 14.36
C LEU A 91 -7.16 16.04 14.96
N LEU A 92 -8.16 15.61 14.18
CA LEU A 92 -9.54 15.47 14.65
C LEU A 92 -9.67 14.52 15.86
N PRO A 93 -9.12 13.28 15.83
CA PRO A 93 -9.11 12.40 17.01
C PRO A 93 -8.32 12.98 18.19
N ALA A 94 -7.19 13.65 17.92
CA ALA A 94 -6.35 14.21 18.98
C ALA A 94 -7.07 15.31 19.77
N ILE A 95 -7.77 16.21 19.06
CA ILE A 95 -8.58 17.27 19.67
C ILE A 95 -9.76 16.67 20.44
N THR A 96 -10.43 15.67 19.86
CA THR A 96 -11.54 14.96 20.51
C THR A 96 -11.10 14.29 21.81
N ALA A 97 -9.94 13.64 21.81
CA ALA A 97 -9.35 13.06 23.01
C ALA A 97 -9.00 14.13 24.05
N GLY A 98 -8.50 15.29 23.63
CA GLY A 98 -8.26 16.44 24.51
C GLY A 98 -9.52 16.94 25.20
N PHE A 99 -10.63 17.07 24.46
CA PHE A 99 -11.93 17.44 25.03
C PHE A 99 -12.46 16.37 26.00
N LEU A 100 -12.42 15.08 25.62
CA LEU A 100 -12.82 13.98 26.51
C LEU A 100 -12.02 13.98 27.81
N GLY A 101 -10.73 14.32 27.75
CA GLY A 101 -9.89 14.46 28.94
C GLY A 101 -10.34 15.58 29.89
N HIS A 102 -10.90 16.67 29.36
CA HIS A 102 -11.46 17.77 30.18
C HIS A 102 -12.86 17.44 30.72
N LEU A 103 -13.64 16.60 30.02
CA LEU A 103 -14.98 16.18 30.42
C LEU A 103 -14.98 15.11 31.54
N GLY A 104 -13.91 14.31 31.64
CA GLY A 104 -13.72 13.40 32.76
C GLY A 104 -12.80 12.22 32.46
N SER A 105 -12.11 11.73 33.50
CA SER A 105 -11.18 10.60 33.36
C SER A 105 -11.88 9.29 32.96
N LYS A 106 -13.14 9.07 33.38
CA LYS A 106 -13.95 7.88 33.05
C LYS A 106 -14.26 7.82 31.54
N GLU A 107 -14.67 8.93 30.94
CA GLU A 107 -14.99 9.03 29.50
C GLU A 107 -13.75 8.85 28.61
N LEU A 108 -12.64 9.47 29.01
CA LEU A 108 -11.38 9.31 28.30
C LEU A 108 -10.92 7.84 28.32
N ALA A 109 -11.01 7.17 29.47
CA ALA A 109 -10.65 5.77 29.59
C ALA A 109 -11.55 4.86 28.73
N ALA A 110 -12.85 5.12 28.71
CA ALA A 110 -13.82 4.41 27.86
C ALA A 110 -13.47 4.55 26.36
N SER A 111 -13.19 5.76 25.89
CA SER A 111 -12.80 6.00 24.50
C SER A 111 -11.45 5.37 24.14
N ALA A 112 -10.48 5.36 25.06
CA ALA A 112 -9.18 4.74 24.83
C ALA A 112 -9.30 3.22 24.66
N LEU A 113 -10.11 2.57 25.51
CA LEU A 113 -10.41 1.14 25.40
C LEU A 113 -11.12 0.80 24.08
N ALA A 114 -12.14 1.58 23.71
CA ALA A 114 -12.81 1.43 22.43
C ALA A 114 -11.84 1.60 21.25
N ASN A 115 -10.91 2.56 21.34
CA ASN A 115 -9.93 2.80 20.29
C ASN A 115 -8.91 1.67 20.15
N ILE A 116 -8.50 1.01 21.24
CA ILE A 116 -7.63 -0.17 21.19
C ILE A 116 -8.33 -1.30 20.42
N TRP A 117 -9.61 -1.53 20.71
CA TRP A 117 -10.42 -2.53 20.00
C TRP A 117 -10.53 -2.20 18.51
N VAL A 118 -10.97 -0.98 18.17
CA VAL A 118 -11.11 -0.52 16.78
C VAL A 118 -9.77 -0.64 16.04
N SER A 119 -8.67 -0.23 16.66
CA SER A 119 -7.34 -0.28 16.04
C SER A 119 -6.90 -1.71 15.71
N ALA A 120 -7.15 -2.68 16.60
CA ALA A 120 -6.84 -4.08 16.34
C ALA A 120 -7.55 -4.59 15.08
N LEU A 121 -8.86 -4.29 14.95
CA LEU A 121 -9.65 -4.67 13.78
C LEU A 121 -9.17 -3.95 12.51
N GLN A 122 -8.81 -2.67 12.64
CA GLN A 122 -8.30 -1.85 11.55
C GLN A 122 -7.02 -2.44 10.93
N ILE A 123 -6.11 -2.97 11.76
CA ILE A 123 -4.88 -3.64 11.28
C ILE A 123 -5.21 -4.82 10.36
N PHE A 124 -6.20 -5.65 10.70
CA PHE A 124 -6.58 -6.80 9.88
C PHE A 124 -7.13 -6.36 8.51
N ILE A 125 -7.99 -5.33 8.50
CA ILE A 125 -8.59 -4.80 7.27
C ILE A 125 -7.51 -4.19 6.36
N TYR A 126 -6.63 -3.36 6.91
CA TYR A 126 -5.53 -2.77 6.15
C TYR A 126 -4.58 -3.83 5.61
N GLY A 127 -4.22 -4.83 6.42
CA GLY A 127 -3.34 -5.92 5.99
C GLY A 127 -3.92 -6.71 4.82
N PHE A 128 -5.22 -7.02 4.87
CA PHE A 128 -5.90 -7.71 3.78
C PHE A 128 -5.98 -6.85 2.52
N SER A 129 -6.33 -5.57 2.65
CA SER A 129 -6.38 -4.61 1.53
C SER A 129 -5.04 -4.48 0.81
N VAL A 130 -3.93 -4.33 1.54
CA VAL A 130 -2.59 -4.24 0.97
C VAL A 130 -2.18 -5.53 0.24
N SER A 131 -2.54 -6.69 0.79
CA SER A 131 -2.31 -7.99 0.14
C SER A 131 -3.06 -8.10 -1.19
N LEU A 132 -4.34 -7.69 -1.22
CA LEU A 132 -5.14 -7.65 -2.45
C LEU A 132 -4.57 -6.70 -3.49
N CYS A 133 -4.16 -5.48 -3.09
CA CYS A 133 -3.49 -4.54 -3.98
C CYS A 133 -2.24 -5.15 -4.62
N THR A 134 -1.48 -5.92 -3.85
CA THR A 134 -0.29 -6.62 -4.34
C THR A 134 -0.67 -7.71 -5.35
N LEU A 135 -1.65 -8.57 -5.03
CA LEU A 135 -2.13 -9.62 -5.94
C LEU A 135 -2.67 -9.05 -7.25
N CYS A 136 -3.47 -7.98 -7.18
CA CYS A 136 -3.98 -7.26 -8.35
C CYS A 136 -2.84 -6.63 -9.17
N GLY A 137 -1.82 -6.05 -8.52
CA GLY A 137 -0.64 -5.51 -9.18
C GLY A 137 0.19 -6.58 -9.91
N GLN A 138 0.33 -7.76 -9.31
CA GLN A 138 1.00 -8.91 -9.93
C GLN A 138 0.22 -9.41 -11.16
N ALA A 139 -1.10 -9.59 -11.02
CA ALA A 139 -1.96 -10.06 -12.10
C ALA A 139 -2.04 -9.05 -13.26
N TYR A 140 -2.06 -7.75 -12.94
CA TYR A 140 -2.04 -6.66 -13.93
C TYR A 140 -0.71 -6.61 -14.69
N GLY A 141 0.42 -6.80 -13.99
CA GLY A 141 1.75 -6.89 -14.61
C GLY A 141 1.91 -8.08 -15.57
N ALA A 142 1.18 -9.18 -15.32
CA ALA A 142 1.15 -10.35 -16.21
C ALA A 142 0.25 -10.18 -17.45
N ARG A 143 -0.35 -8.98 -17.67
CA ARG A 143 -1.32 -8.68 -18.74
C ARG A 143 -2.53 -9.62 -18.80
N ASN A 144 -2.84 -10.33 -17.73
CA ASN A 144 -3.99 -11.23 -17.67
C ASN A 144 -5.18 -10.54 -16.99
N TYR A 145 -5.85 -9.67 -17.74
CA TYR A 145 -6.94 -8.83 -17.24
C TYR A 145 -8.18 -9.62 -16.80
N GLU A 146 -8.43 -10.79 -17.40
CA GLU A 146 -9.55 -11.66 -17.02
C GLU A 146 -9.37 -12.19 -15.60
N LEU A 147 -8.14 -12.61 -15.27
CA LEU A 147 -7.81 -13.08 -13.94
C LEU A 147 -7.81 -11.93 -12.92
N VAL A 148 -7.34 -10.74 -13.30
CA VAL A 148 -7.38 -9.53 -12.44
C VAL A 148 -8.80 -9.25 -11.94
N GLY A 149 -9.80 -9.35 -12.81
CA GLY A 149 -11.20 -9.14 -12.44
C GLY A 149 -11.68 -10.15 -11.39
N ILE A 150 -11.34 -11.44 -11.57
CA ILE A 150 -11.71 -12.51 -10.64
C ILE A 150 -11.04 -12.32 -9.28
N TRP A 151 -9.74 -11.99 -9.25
CA TRP A 151 -9.01 -11.71 -7.99
C TRP A 151 -9.56 -10.48 -7.28
N PHE A 152 -9.91 -9.43 -8.04
CA PHE A 152 -10.52 -8.23 -7.49
C PHE A 152 -11.88 -8.53 -6.87
N GLN A 153 -12.73 -9.25 -7.59
CA GLN A 153 -14.07 -9.60 -7.10
C GLN A 153 -14.01 -10.52 -5.88
N LEU A 154 -13.10 -11.50 -5.88
CA LEU A 154 -12.82 -12.35 -4.70
C LEU A 154 -12.31 -11.51 -3.52
N GLY A 155 -11.47 -10.52 -3.78
CA GLY A 155 -10.98 -9.58 -2.79
C GLY A 155 -12.10 -8.77 -2.15
N VAL A 156 -12.99 -8.20 -2.97
CA VAL A 156 -14.17 -7.44 -2.51
C VAL A 156 -15.11 -8.33 -1.70
N VAL A 157 -15.36 -9.58 -2.14
CA VAL A 157 -16.19 -10.53 -1.39
C VAL A 157 -15.55 -10.90 -0.05
N THR A 158 -14.24 -11.15 -0.01
CA THR A 158 -13.57 -11.49 1.24
C THR A 158 -13.54 -10.30 2.21
N LEU A 159 -13.33 -9.09 1.68
CA LEU A 159 -13.36 -7.85 2.44
C LEU A 159 -14.76 -7.57 3.01
N SER A 160 -15.83 -7.86 2.25
CA SER A 160 -17.21 -7.72 2.74
C SER A 160 -17.54 -8.72 3.84
N VAL A 161 -17.09 -9.97 3.73
CA VAL A 161 -17.23 -10.99 4.79
C VAL A 161 -16.50 -10.54 6.07
N ILE A 162 -15.27 -10.04 5.95
CA ILE A 162 -14.51 -9.51 7.10
C ILE A 162 -15.24 -8.32 7.72
N SER A 163 -15.80 -7.43 6.91
CA SER A 163 -16.59 -6.28 7.41
C SER A 163 -17.81 -6.71 8.21
N ILE A 164 -18.54 -7.74 7.75
CA ILE A 164 -19.71 -8.26 8.46
C ILE A 164 -19.28 -8.95 9.77
N ALA A 165 -18.23 -9.76 9.74
CA ALA A 165 -17.66 -10.39 10.93
C ALA A 165 -17.23 -9.35 11.97
N MET A 166 -16.69 -8.21 11.52
CA MET A 166 -16.34 -7.10 12.40
C MET A 166 -17.56 -6.42 13.00
N GLY A 167 -18.60 -6.15 12.21
CA GLY A 167 -19.87 -5.62 12.73
C GLY A 167 -20.48 -6.51 13.82
N LEU A 168 -20.41 -7.83 13.65
CA LEU A 168 -20.82 -8.81 14.67
C LEU A 168 -19.94 -8.75 15.92
N SER A 169 -18.63 -8.59 15.76
CA SER A 169 -17.67 -8.47 16.86
C SER A 169 -17.99 -7.31 17.80
N PHE A 170 -18.54 -6.21 17.25
CA PHE A 170 -18.96 -5.05 18.03
C PHE A 170 -20.21 -5.27 18.89
N LEU A 171 -21.03 -6.27 18.61
CA LEU A 171 -22.13 -6.65 19.50
C LEU A 171 -21.61 -7.31 20.79
N TYR A 172 -20.42 -7.91 20.74
CA TYR A 172 -19.74 -8.52 21.89
C TYR A 172 -18.81 -7.56 22.63
N VAL A 173 -18.82 -6.26 22.31
CA VAL A 173 -17.94 -5.30 22.99
C VAL A 173 -18.33 -5.08 24.45
N GLY A 174 -19.63 -5.16 24.79
CA GLY A 174 -20.11 -5.04 26.16
C GLY A 174 -19.44 -6.01 27.15
N PRO A 175 -19.47 -7.33 26.92
CA PRO A 175 -18.79 -8.30 27.78
C PRO A 175 -17.26 -8.18 27.74
N MET A 176 -16.67 -7.73 26.64
CA MET A 176 -15.22 -7.46 26.58
C MET A 176 -14.83 -6.29 27.49
N LEU A 177 -15.61 -5.21 27.48
CA LEU A 177 -15.37 -4.06 28.36
C LEU A 177 -15.58 -4.40 29.84
N ALA A 178 -16.50 -5.30 30.15
CA ALA A 178 -16.75 -5.78 31.51
C ALA A 178 -15.55 -6.57 32.09
N MET A 179 -14.68 -7.14 31.26
CA MET A 179 -13.45 -7.78 31.73
C MET A 179 -12.34 -6.78 32.07
N LEU A 180 -12.41 -5.54 31.55
CA LEU A 180 -11.34 -4.55 31.72
C LEU A 180 -11.64 -3.50 32.81
N SER A 181 -12.91 -3.29 33.18
CA SER A 181 -13.28 -2.32 34.22
C SER A 181 -14.41 -2.85 35.10
N SER A 182 -14.24 -2.77 36.43
CA SER A 182 -15.24 -3.18 37.42
C SER A 182 -16.25 -2.07 37.77
N ASP A 183 -16.10 -0.87 37.22
CA ASP A 183 -16.99 0.27 37.51
C ASP A 183 -18.23 0.25 36.62
N ALA A 184 -19.39 -0.01 37.22
CA ALA A 184 -20.67 -0.16 36.53
C ALA A 184 -21.10 1.13 35.79
N GLU A 185 -20.77 2.32 36.32
CA GLU A 185 -21.02 3.60 35.65
C GLU A 185 -20.18 3.75 34.38
N THR A 186 -18.88 3.47 34.47
CA THR A 186 -17.97 3.53 33.31
C THR A 186 -18.40 2.52 32.24
N LEU A 187 -18.85 1.33 32.64
CA LEU A 187 -19.33 0.31 31.71
C LEU A 187 -20.61 0.75 30.98
N ALA A 188 -21.53 1.44 31.66
CA ALA A 188 -22.74 1.97 31.06
C ALA A 188 -22.44 3.07 30.03
N LEU A 189 -21.60 4.06 30.38
CA LEU A 189 -21.22 5.11 29.44
C LEU A 189 -20.40 4.57 28.26
N ALA A 190 -19.46 3.66 28.52
CA ALA A 190 -18.66 3.04 27.46
C ALA A 190 -19.49 2.18 26.50
N THR A 191 -20.55 1.53 26.97
CA THR A 191 -21.48 0.76 26.13
C THR A 191 -22.27 1.70 25.21
N VAL A 192 -22.76 2.82 25.73
CA VAL A 192 -23.45 3.83 24.92
C VAL A 192 -22.49 4.44 23.89
N PHE A 193 -21.28 4.81 24.31
CA PHE A 193 -20.23 5.33 23.44
C PHE A 193 -19.88 4.34 22.33
N CYS A 194 -19.68 3.06 22.65
CA CYS A 194 -19.41 2.03 21.67
C CYS A 194 -20.54 1.89 20.65
N ARG A 195 -21.81 1.94 21.08
CA ARG A 195 -22.95 1.88 20.14
C ARG A 195 -22.94 3.06 19.15
N TYR A 196 -22.57 4.25 19.61
CA TYR A 196 -22.40 5.41 18.73
C TYR A 196 -21.17 5.29 17.81
N SER A 197 -20.03 4.79 18.31
CA SER A 197 -18.84 4.55 17.50
C SER A 197 -19.05 3.47 16.44
N VAL A 198 -19.80 2.42 16.74
CA VAL A 198 -20.14 1.36 15.78
C VAL A 198 -20.90 1.91 14.58
N LEU A 199 -21.84 2.82 14.84
CA LEU A 199 -22.65 3.44 13.79
C LEU A 199 -21.80 4.27 12.82
N SER A 200 -20.70 4.88 13.29
CA SER A 200 -19.80 5.66 12.44
C SER A 200 -18.71 4.81 11.76
N VAL A 201 -18.31 3.69 12.36
CA VAL A 201 -17.34 2.74 11.77
C VAL A 201 -17.94 1.99 10.59
N TRP A 202 -19.23 1.63 10.65
CA TRP A 202 -19.90 0.93 9.56
C TRP A 202 -19.79 1.63 8.19
N PRO A 203 -20.07 2.94 8.05
CA PRO A 203 -19.82 3.69 6.81
C PRO A 203 -18.37 3.64 6.34
N GLN A 204 -17.39 3.67 7.24
CA GLN A 204 -15.97 3.64 6.88
C GLN A 204 -15.57 2.28 6.31
N CYS A 205 -16.12 1.19 6.86
CA CYS A 205 -15.92 -0.16 6.33
C CYS A 205 -16.57 -0.32 4.96
N VAL A 206 -17.80 0.16 4.78
CA VAL A 206 -18.49 0.14 3.48
C VAL A 206 -17.71 0.92 2.42
N ASN A 207 -17.16 2.08 2.77
CA ASN A 207 -16.34 2.89 1.86
C ASN A 207 -14.97 2.28 1.50
N CYS A 208 -14.50 1.27 2.25
CA CYS A 208 -13.33 0.47 1.86
C CYS A 208 -13.69 -0.73 0.99
N ALA A 209 -14.95 -1.18 1.05
CA ALA A 209 -15.44 -2.32 0.28
C ALA A 209 -15.99 -1.93 -1.09
N LEU A 210 -16.40 -0.68 -1.28
CA LEU A 210 -16.92 -0.10 -2.51
C LEU A 210 -15.82 0.64 -3.30
#